data_AF-A0A220S9Y2-F1
#
_entry.id   AF-A0A220S9Y2-F1
#
_cell.length_a   1.000
_cell.length_b   1.000
_cell.length_c   1.000
_cell.angle_alpha   90.00
_cell.angle_beta   90.00
_cell.angle_gamma   90.00
#
_symmetry.space_group_name_H-M   'P 1'
#
loop_
_entity.id
_entity.type
_entity.pdbx_description
1 polymer ?
#
loop_
_entity_poly.entity_id
_entity_poly.type
_entity_poly.pdbx_seq_one_letter_code
_entity_poly.pdbx_strand_id
1 'polypeptide(L)'
;MLQTQSTTKKKKKYRRSNYQLLTTPTTIPIVTPTLTTSAVTTTISTVTTPVQKVLIQPGYATGDMFGIAAALIDDPNLHVVISTGNGSVLDPTDKGGAIQLFYLDSGIPQSRIHLVPIDDIRGPLKAPLRAKAREIQPTGKTAGVNHGTNYVAEHFSDEMRGRIRSAWNVNDSKDNEIKAWLLEKHIPLAGTNLLVLWSRFSGKKGDIHLEHDSSYAGIKRIASEAAPHYDAVIIAGDKGYKIENAGKYSQIADSINEELGTLKVFNLTEFWNDRTDALLLWGGNTRFGQFKIYDYFQRNFLHVRHLGFRSGNLEAMAMLGYNVRYMEEPHSEGGTRMESWHEHEHGRTKKSGKATGYERLLVAEPPTRSGKYLQRQRIAHPDRKDELRRPDWAPALRVSSSQKPADISTSDYIKGFSDADLRIIFNYLQLPVTL
;
A
#
# COMPACT_ATOMS: atom_id res chain seq x y z
N MET A 1 -2.30 -61.07 -3.75
CA MET A 1 -2.81 -59.83 -3.14
C MET A 1 -1.75 -58.76 -3.23
N LEU A 2 -1.87 -57.82 -4.18
CA LEU A 2 -1.06 -56.61 -4.30
C LEU A 2 -1.86 -55.68 -5.21
N GLN A 3 -2.59 -54.72 -4.62
CA GLN A 3 -3.28 -53.66 -5.35
C GLN A 3 -2.52 -52.36 -5.15
N THR A 4 -1.94 -51.87 -6.25
CA THR A 4 -1.32 -50.56 -6.37
C THR A 4 -2.41 -49.51 -6.61
N GLN A 5 -2.55 -48.55 -5.69
CA GLN A 5 -3.44 -47.40 -5.87
C GLN A 5 -2.72 -46.27 -6.61
N SER A 6 -3.20 -46.00 -7.83
CA SER A 6 -2.83 -44.85 -8.67
C SER A 6 -3.55 -43.59 -8.17
N THR A 7 -2.81 -42.56 -7.78
CA THR A 7 -3.36 -41.25 -7.40
C THR A 7 -3.38 -40.30 -8.59
N THR A 8 -4.55 -40.13 -9.19
CA THR A 8 -4.79 -39.14 -10.25
C THR A 8 -4.97 -37.74 -9.65
N LYS A 9 -4.01 -36.84 -9.94
CA LYS A 9 -4.10 -35.40 -9.62
C LYS A 9 -5.20 -34.73 -10.46
N LYS A 10 -6.32 -34.35 -9.84
CA LYS A 10 -7.34 -33.49 -10.45
C LYS A 10 -6.84 -32.03 -10.53
N LYS A 11 -6.63 -31.52 -11.75
CA LYS A 11 -6.43 -30.09 -12.04
C LYS A 11 -7.75 -29.34 -11.82
N LYS A 12 -7.79 -28.39 -10.86
CA LYS A 12 -8.90 -27.44 -10.70
C LYS A 12 -8.85 -26.39 -11.81
N LYS A 13 -9.90 -26.36 -12.64
CA LYS A 13 -10.12 -25.40 -13.73
C LYS A 13 -10.85 -24.18 -13.13
N TYR A 14 -10.21 -23.01 -13.08
CA TYR A 14 -10.85 -21.77 -12.67
C TYR A 14 -11.82 -21.31 -13.77
N ARG A 15 -13.12 -21.28 -13.46
CA ARG A 15 -14.17 -20.67 -14.29
C ARG A 15 -14.19 -19.16 -14.02
N ARG A 16 -14.05 -18.36 -15.09
CA ARG A 16 -14.35 -16.91 -15.06
C ARG A 16 -15.86 -16.73 -14.94
N SER A 17 -16.32 -15.94 -13.97
CA SER A 17 -17.72 -15.54 -13.82
C SER A 17 -17.99 -14.29 -14.67
N ASN A 18 -18.98 -14.39 -15.54
CA ASN A 18 -19.56 -13.26 -16.27
C ASN A 18 -20.48 -12.50 -15.31
N TYR A 19 -20.27 -11.19 -15.14
CA TYR A 19 -21.23 -10.30 -14.50
C TYR A 19 -22.04 -9.58 -15.59
N GLN A 20 -23.33 -9.89 -15.67
CA GLN A 20 -24.31 -9.13 -16.45
C GLN A 20 -24.71 -7.88 -15.65
N LEU A 21 -24.56 -6.71 -16.26
CA LEU A 21 -25.03 -5.42 -15.76
C LEU A 21 -26.54 -5.30 -16.01
N LEU A 22 -27.33 -5.16 -14.96
CA LEU A 22 -28.73 -4.75 -15.03
C LEU A 22 -28.77 -3.21 -14.95
N THR A 23 -29.20 -2.57 -16.04
CA THR A 23 -29.51 -1.14 -16.08
C THR A 23 -31.02 -0.96 -16.19
N THR A 24 -31.64 -0.30 -15.22
CA THR A 24 -32.99 0.28 -15.35
C THR A 24 -32.89 1.80 -15.44
N PRO A 25 -33.57 2.46 -16.40
CA PRO A 25 -33.58 3.91 -16.48
C PRO A 25 -34.70 4.49 -15.61
N THR A 26 -34.38 5.51 -14.81
CA THR A 26 -35.36 6.32 -14.08
C THR A 26 -35.56 7.63 -14.83
N THR A 27 -36.79 7.85 -15.31
CA THR A 27 -37.23 9.07 -16.02
C THR A 27 -37.51 10.19 -15.01
N ILE A 28 -36.94 11.37 -15.22
CA ILE A 28 -37.21 12.59 -14.43
C ILE A 28 -38.14 13.50 -15.27
N PRO A 29 -39.20 14.10 -14.68
CA PRO A 29 -40.12 14.97 -15.41
C PRO A 29 -39.50 16.34 -15.71
N ILE A 30 -39.74 16.81 -16.93
CA ILE A 30 -39.31 18.11 -17.46
C ILE A 30 -40.32 19.18 -16.99
N VAL A 31 -39.82 20.21 -16.29
CA VAL A 31 -40.57 21.44 -15.99
C VAL A 31 -40.07 22.52 -16.93
N THR A 32 -40.98 23.11 -17.72
CA THR A 32 -40.70 24.19 -18.66
C THR A 32 -40.77 25.55 -17.96
N PRO A 33 -39.72 26.39 -17.97
CA PRO A 33 -39.80 27.76 -17.49
C PRO A 33 -40.11 28.75 -18.63
N THR A 34 -40.93 29.75 -18.28
CA THR A 34 -41.44 30.84 -19.12
C THR A 34 -40.34 31.87 -19.42
N LEU A 35 -40.20 32.25 -20.69
CA LEU A 35 -39.22 33.22 -21.18
C LEU A 35 -39.60 34.66 -20.80
N THR A 36 -38.70 35.35 -20.10
CA THR A 36 -38.67 36.81 -20.01
C THR A 36 -37.40 37.31 -20.69
N THR A 37 -37.56 38.10 -21.74
CA THR A 37 -36.50 38.67 -22.57
C THR A 37 -35.87 39.86 -21.87
N SER A 38 -34.59 39.75 -21.52
CA SER A 38 -33.72 40.88 -21.19
C SER A 38 -32.44 40.75 -22.00
N ALA A 39 -32.07 41.83 -22.68
CA ALA A 39 -30.91 41.89 -23.57
C ALA A 39 -29.62 41.71 -22.76
N VAL A 40 -28.97 40.56 -22.92
CA VAL A 40 -27.65 40.26 -22.36
C VAL A 40 -26.61 40.50 -23.44
N THR A 41 -25.72 41.45 -23.20
CA THR A 41 -24.50 41.66 -23.97
C THR A 41 -23.62 40.41 -23.84
N THR A 42 -23.61 39.56 -24.86
CA THR A 42 -22.82 38.33 -24.91
C THR A 42 -21.34 38.67 -25.09
N THR A 43 -20.61 38.85 -23.99
CA THR A 43 -19.15 38.68 -24.00
C THR A 43 -18.84 37.21 -24.28
N ILE A 44 -18.38 36.92 -25.50
CA ILE A 44 -17.85 35.61 -25.89
C ILE A 44 -16.56 35.39 -25.09
N SER A 45 -16.69 34.83 -23.89
CA SER A 45 -15.55 34.22 -23.20
C SER A 45 -15.18 32.97 -23.97
N THR A 46 -14.03 33.00 -24.63
CA THR A 46 -13.42 31.79 -25.19
C THR A 46 -13.17 30.83 -24.04
N VAL A 47 -14.04 29.83 -23.88
CA VAL A 47 -13.84 28.73 -22.94
C VAL A 47 -12.64 27.95 -23.46
N THR A 48 -11.44 28.28 -22.97
CA THR A 48 -10.26 27.46 -23.18
C THR A 48 -10.50 26.14 -22.47
N THR A 49 -10.73 25.07 -23.23
CA THR A 49 -10.81 23.72 -22.69
C THR A 49 -9.55 23.45 -21.86
N PRO A 50 -9.70 23.03 -20.58
CA PRO A 50 -8.54 22.80 -19.74
C PRO A 50 -7.63 21.74 -20.36
N VAL A 51 -6.32 22.00 -20.33
CA VAL A 51 -5.32 21.13 -20.95
C VAL A 51 -5.23 19.82 -20.17
N GLN A 52 -5.53 18.71 -20.84
CA GLN A 52 -5.42 17.36 -20.27
C GLN A 52 -3.95 17.01 -19.99
N LYS A 53 -3.71 16.38 -18.83
CA LYS A 53 -2.40 15.88 -18.41
C LYS A 53 -2.44 14.36 -18.36
N VAL A 54 -1.36 13.69 -18.75
CA VAL A 54 -1.29 12.21 -18.70
C VAL A 54 -0.10 11.74 -17.86
N LEU A 55 -0.39 10.81 -16.95
CA LEU A 55 0.58 10.02 -16.21
C LEU A 55 0.63 8.58 -16.75
N ILE A 56 1.82 8.01 -16.88
CA ILE A 56 2.01 6.59 -17.19
C ILE A 56 2.45 5.84 -15.93
N GLN A 57 1.73 4.76 -15.60
CA GLN A 57 2.00 3.90 -14.46
C GLN A 57 2.20 2.44 -14.90
N PRO A 58 3.33 1.81 -14.55
CA PRO A 58 3.50 0.39 -14.75
C PRO A 58 2.54 -0.44 -13.90
N GLY A 59 1.98 -1.54 -14.44
CA GLY A 59 1.06 -2.43 -13.72
C GLY A 59 1.65 -3.09 -12.46
N TYR A 60 2.97 -3.13 -12.33
CA TYR A 60 3.65 -3.65 -11.13
C TYR A 60 3.87 -2.58 -10.04
N ALA A 61 3.68 -1.29 -10.34
CA ALA A 61 3.97 -0.17 -9.45
C ALA A 61 2.80 0.10 -8.48
N THR A 62 2.45 -0.91 -7.67
CA THR A 62 1.34 -0.82 -6.71
C THR A 62 1.64 0.08 -5.53
N GLY A 63 2.92 0.27 -5.17
CA GLY A 63 3.32 1.18 -4.11
C GLY A 63 2.92 2.63 -4.41
N ASP A 64 3.02 3.05 -5.67
CA ASP A 64 2.77 4.43 -6.11
C ASP A 64 1.28 4.74 -6.33
N MET A 65 0.40 3.73 -6.27
CA MET A 65 -1.00 3.90 -6.65
C MET A 65 -1.76 4.86 -5.73
N PHE A 66 -1.36 4.99 -4.46
CA PHE A 66 -2.07 5.85 -3.52
C PHE A 66 -1.79 7.34 -3.79
N GLY A 67 -0.54 7.73 -3.99
CA GLY A 67 -0.19 9.10 -4.38
C GLY A 67 -0.77 9.48 -5.74
N ILE A 68 -0.82 8.53 -6.69
CA ILE A 68 -1.46 8.74 -8.00
C ILE A 68 -2.98 8.90 -7.85
N ALA A 69 -3.64 8.05 -7.05
CA ALA A 69 -5.07 8.19 -6.78
C ALA A 69 -5.40 9.54 -6.14
N ALA A 70 -4.60 9.97 -5.16
CA ALA A 70 -4.74 11.27 -4.52
C ALA A 70 -4.66 12.42 -5.55
N ALA A 71 -3.69 12.38 -6.47
CA ALA A 71 -3.57 13.35 -7.55
C ALA A 71 -4.76 13.29 -8.53
N LEU A 72 -5.27 12.10 -8.87
CA LEU A 72 -6.43 11.93 -9.75
C LEU A 72 -7.75 12.42 -9.11
N ILE A 73 -7.91 12.22 -7.80
CA ILE A 73 -9.06 12.72 -7.03
C ILE A 73 -9.06 14.26 -6.99
N ASP A 74 -7.88 14.86 -6.93
CA ASP A 74 -7.70 16.31 -6.78
C ASP A 74 -7.68 17.08 -8.10
N ASP A 75 -6.93 16.63 -9.11
CA ASP A 75 -6.84 17.26 -10.43
C ASP A 75 -7.83 16.59 -11.40
N PRO A 76 -8.96 17.24 -11.77
CA PRO A 76 -9.94 16.66 -12.69
C PRO A 76 -9.41 16.47 -14.12
N ASN A 77 -8.30 17.13 -14.48
CA ASN A 77 -7.70 17.07 -15.83
C ASN A 77 -6.58 16.05 -15.94
N LEU A 78 -6.23 15.36 -14.86
CA LEU A 78 -5.21 14.32 -14.86
C LEU A 78 -5.79 12.98 -15.34
N HIS A 79 -5.14 12.34 -16.30
CA HIS A 79 -5.46 10.99 -16.78
C HIS A 79 -4.32 10.05 -16.43
N VAL A 80 -4.64 8.76 -16.29
CA VAL A 80 -3.65 7.70 -16.04
C VAL A 80 -3.72 6.63 -17.13
N VAL A 81 -2.56 6.29 -17.68
CA VAL A 81 -2.35 5.16 -18.57
C VAL A 81 -1.60 4.08 -17.79
N ILE A 82 -2.26 2.95 -17.57
CA ILE A 82 -1.77 1.82 -16.78
C ILE A 82 -1.33 0.71 -17.71
N SER A 83 -0.13 0.18 -17.55
CA SER A 83 0.29 -1.00 -18.31
C SER A 83 -0.21 -2.30 -17.67
N THR A 84 -0.51 -3.29 -18.48
CA THR A 84 -0.78 -4.68 -18.03
C THR A 84 -0.21 -5.66 -19.06
N GLY A 85 0.15 -6.87 -18.62
CA GLY A 85 0.60 -7.92 -19.51
C GLY A 85 -0.50 -8.34 -20.46
N ASN A 86 -0.17 -8.52 -21.74
CA ASN A 86 -1.09 -9.08 -22.73
C ASN A 86 -1.24 -10.61 -22.64
N GLY A 87 -0.60 -11.26 -21.66
CA GLY A 87 -0.63 -12.70 -21.44
C GLY A 87 0.47 -13.49 -22.15
N SER A 88 1.29 -12.85 -22.99
CA SER A 88 2.44 -13.50 -23.65
C SER A 88 3.57 -13.84 -22.67
N VAL A 89 3.83 -12.95 -21.72
CA VAL A 89 4.77 -13.16 -20.61
C VAL A 89 4.02 -13.01 -19.29
N LEU A 90 4.07 -14.05 -18.46
CA LEU A 90 3.46 -14.02 -17.13
C LEU A 90 4.42 -13.31 -16.16
N ASP A 91 4.11 -12.07 -15.79
CA ASP A 91 4.74 -11.41 -14.64
C ASP A 91 3.83 -11.55 -13.41
N PRO A 92 4.26 -12.25 -12.34
CA PRO A 92 3.44 -12.45 -11.14
C PRO A 92 3.15 -11.15 -10.36
N THR A 93 3.89 -10.10 -10.67
CA THR A 93 3.72 -8.76 -10.10
C THR A 93 2.83 -7.86 -10.93
N ASP A 94 2.30 -8.31 -12.08
CA ASP A 94 1.30 -7.52 -12.80
C ASP A 94 0.04 -7.36 -11.95
N LYS A 95 -0.27 -6.12 -11.62
CA LYS A 95 -1.47 -5.69 -10.88
C LYS A 95 -2.22 -4.60 -11.63
N GLY A 96 -2.00 -4.41 -12.93
CA GLY A 96 -2.63 -3.36 -13.73
C GLY A 96 -4.16 -3.32 -13.58
N GLY A 97 -4.83 -4.48 -13.67
CA GLY A 97 -6.28 -4.58 -13.45
C GLY A 97 -6.72 -4.24 -12.02
N ALA A 98 -5.93 -4.61 -11.00
CA ALA A 98 -6.24 -4.28 -9.61
C ALA A 98 -6.04 -2.78 -9.31
N ILE A 99 -5.03 -2.16 -9.92
CA ILE A 99 -4.80 -0.71 -9.86
C ILE A 99 -5.96 0.04 -10.55
N GLN A 100 -6.37 -0.40 -11.74
CA GLN A 100 -7.53 0.16 -12.43
C GLN A 100 -8.79 0.10 -11.56
N LEU A 101 -9.08 -1.08 -10.97
CA LEU A 101 -10.23 -1.25 -10.10
C LEU A 101 -10.17 -0.31 -8.89
N PHE A 102 -9.01 -0.17 -8.25
CA PHE A 102 -8.83 0.75 -7.12
C PHE A 102 -9.14 2.21 -7.50
N TYR A 103 -8.75 2.65 -8.70
CA TYR A 103 -9.07 4.01 -9.17
C TYR A 103 -10.54 4.20 -9.48
N LEU A 104 -11.18 3.21 -10.12
CA LEU A 104 -12.62 3.23 -10.36
C LEU A 104 -13.41 3.25 -9.05
N ASP A 105 -13.04 2.41 -8.09
CA ASP A 105 -13.64 2.36 -6.76
C ASP A 105 -13.46 3.71 -6.03
N SER A 106 -12.34 4.41 -6.27
CA SER A 106 -12.09 5.77 -5.73
C SER A 106 -12.96 6.86 -6.39
N GLY A 107 -13.93 6.51 -7.23
CA GLY A 107 -14.83 7.45 -7.90
C GLY A 107 -14.20 8.19 -9.09
N ILE A 108 -13.00 7.78 -9.54
CA ILE A 108 -12.35 8.41 -10.70
C ILE A 108 -13.07 7.93 -11.97
N PRO A 109 -13.55 8.85 -12.84
CA PRO A 109 -14.27 8.47 -14.06
C PRO A 109 -13.46 7.51 -14.95
N GLN A 110 -14.13 6.50 -15.50
CA GLN A 110 -13.51 5.52 -16.41
C GLN A 110 -12.82 6.19 -17.61
N SER A 111 -13.33 7.33 -18.09
CA SER A 111 -12.72 8.12 -19.17
C SER A 111 -11.32 8.65 -18.85
N ARG A 112 -10.93 8.68 -17.57
CA ARG A 112 -9.61 9.12 -17.09
C ARG A 112 -8.64 7.97 -16.81
N ILE A 113 -9.08 6.72 -16.92
CA ILE A 113 -8.29 5.53 -16.57
C ILE A 113 -8.15 4.61 -17.79
N HIS A 114 -6.93 4.45 -18.29
CA HIS A 114 -6.64 3.79 -19.56
C HIS A 114 -5.74 2.59 -19.34
N LEU A 115 -6.30 1.37 -19.35
CA LEU A 115 -5.52 0.14 -19.24
C LEU A 115 -5.01 -0.30 -20.62
N VAL A 116 -3.70 -0.50 -20.77
CA VAL A 116 -3.04 -0.81 -22.05
C VAL A 116 -2.26 -2.13 -21.94
N PRO A 117 -2.63 -3.17 -22.71
CA PRO A 117 -1.89 -4.42 -22.79
C PRO A 117 -0.54 -4.25 -23.48
N ILE A 118 0.52 -4.86 -22.92
CA ILE A 118 1.88 -4.87 -23.48
C ILE A 118 2.57 -6.22 -23.28
N ASP A 119 3.57 -6.55 -24.11
CA ASP A 119 4.25 -7.87 -24.07
C ASP A 119 5.14 -8.10 -22.84
N ASP A 120 5.63 -7.01 -22.25
CA ASP A 120 6.57 -7.05 -21.12
C ASP A 120 6.39 -5.73 -20.38
N ILE A 121 5.92 -5.85 -19.15
CA ILE A 121 5.57 -4.70 -18.33
C ILE A 121 6.77 -3.97 -17.75
N ARG A 122 7.96 -4.59 -17.76
CA ARG A 122 9.20 -4.09 -17.15
C ARG A 122 10.20 -3.54 -18.16
N GLY A 123 10.00 -3.79 -19.44
CA GLY A 123 10.77 -3.18 -20.52
C GLY A 123 10.63 -1.65 -20.57
N PRO A 124 11.45 -0.98 -21.40
CA PRO A 124 11.39 0.47 -21.58
C PRO A 124 9.98 0.93 -21.97
N LEU A 125 9.61 2.16 -21.57
CA LEU A 125 8.30 2.79 -21.87
C LEU A 125 7.87 2.51 -23.31
N LYS A 126 6.92 1.59 -23.47
CA LYS A 126 6.61 1.00 -24.76
C LYS A 126 5.80 1.95 -25.63
N ALA A 127 6.00 1.86 -26.94
CA ALA A 127 5.27 2.62 -27.95
C ALA A 127 3.74 2.64 -27.74
N PRO A 128 3.06 1.53 -27.33
CA PRO A 128 1.62 1.54 -27.07
C PRO A 128 1.20 2.49 -25.93
N LEU A 129 1.99 2.57 -24.85
CA LEU A 129 1.68 3.48 -23.72
C LEU A 129 1.83 4.94 -24.15
N ARG A 130 2.88 5.23 -24.93
CA ARG A 130 3.12 6.59 -25.46
C ARG A 130 2.08 6.99 -26.50
N ALA A 131 1.68 6.06 -27.37
CA ALA A 131 0.60 6.28 -28.33
C ALA A 131 -0.70 6.62 -27.60
N LYS A 132 -1.09 5.82 -26.61
CA LYS A 132 -2.30 6.10 -25.83
C LYS A 132 -2.22 7.43 -25.08
N ALA A 133 -1.07 7.75 -24.51
CA ALA A 133 -0.87 9.03 -23.84
C ALA A 133 -0.97 10.22 -24.81
N ARG A 134 -0.48 10.08 -26.05
CA ARG A 134 -0.59 11.12 -27.10
C ARG A 134 -2.00 11.29 -27.64
N GLU A 135 -2.83 10.24 -27.63
CA GLU A 135 -4.25 10.36 -27.97
C GLU A 135 -4.99 11.28 -27.00
N ILE A 136 -4.64 11.24 -25.71
CA ILE A 136 -5.27 12.03 -24.65
C ILE A 136 -4.63 13.41 -24.56
N GLN A 137 -3.30 13.46 -24.59
CA GLN A 137 -2.51 14.69 -24.51
C GLN A 137 -1.61 14.78 -25.76
N PRO A 138 -2.12 15.36 -26.88
CA PRO A 138 -1.37 15.48 -28.13
C PRO A 138 -0.09 16.31 -27.98
N THR A 139 -0.12 17.31 -27.10
CA THR A 139 1.00 18.22 -26.82
C THR A 139 1.38 18.19 -25.34
N GLY A 140 2.68 18.20 -25.04
CA GLY A 140 3.20 18.20 -23.67
C GLY A 140 3.97 16.94 -23.30
N LYS A 141 4.48 16.91 -22.07
CA LYS A 141 5.28 15.79 -21.53
C LYS A 141 4.39 14.88 -20.69
N THR A 142 4.46 13.58 -20.97
CA THR A 142 3.84 12.55 -20.13
C THR A 142 4.59 12.44 -18.81
N ALA A 143 3.86 12.42 -17.70
CA ALA A 143 4.43 12.25 -16.37
C ALA A 143 4.66 10.76 -16.05
N GLY A 144 5.65 10.47 -15.20
CA GLY A 144 5.86 9.12 -14.64
C GLY A 144 5.30 8.98 -13.22
N VAL A 145 5.50 7.81 -12.59
CA VAL A 145 4.97 7.50 -11.25
C VAL A 145 5.33 8.53 -10.16
N ASN A 146 6.50 9.17 -10.26
CA ASN A 146 6.93 10.21 -9.30
C ASN A 146 6.02 11.44 -9.29
N HIS A 147 5.17 11.63 -10.31
CA HIS A 147 4.23 12.75 -10.33
C HIS A 147 3.21 12.66 -9.21
N GLY A 148 2.71 11.46 -8.85
CA GLY A 148 1.79 11.31 -7.71
C GLY A 148 2.43 11.78 -6.40
N THR A 149 3.66 11.34 -6.12
CA THR A 149 4.45 11.80 -4.97
C THR A 149 4.63 13.32 -5.00
N ASN A 150 5.07 13.88 -6.13
CA ASN A 150 5.32 15.31 -6.25
C ASN A 150 4.04 16.15 -6.11
N TYR A 151 2.94 15.68 -6.67
CA TYR A 151 1.64 16.36 -6.59
C TYR A 151 1.17 16.45 -5.15
N VAL A 152 1.21 15.35 -4.41
CA VAL A 152 0.85 15.35 -2.98
C VAL A 152 1.78 16.29 -2.20
N ALA A 153 3.10 16.22 -2.44
CA ALA A 153 4.04 17.11 -1.76
C ALA A 153 3.73 18.61 -1.99
N GLU A 154 3.21 18.97 -3.16
CA GLU A 154 2.96 20.36 -3.56
C GLU A 154 1.56 20.86 -3.18
N HIS A 155 0.54 20.00 -3.31
CA HIS A 155 -0.86 20.41 -3.24
C HIS A 155 -1.63 19.87 -2.02
N PHE A 156 -1.03 19.00 -1.21
CA PHE A 156 -1.74 18.41 -0.08
C PHE A 156 -2.25 19.48 0.89
N SER A 157 -3.50 19.34 1.28
CA SER A 157 -4.26 20.28 2.09
C SER A 157 -5.35 19.53 2.86
N ASP A 158 -5.99 20.18 3.83
CA ASP A 158 -7.13 19.58 4.54
C ASP A 158 -8.33 19.34 3.60
N GLU A 159 -8.49 20.17 2.57
CA GLU A 159 -9.51 19.99 1.53
C GLU A 159 -9.22 18.75 0.68
N MET A 160 -7.97 18.60 0.20
CA MET A 160 -7.54 17.41 -0.53
C MET A 160 -7.71 16.14 0.32
N ARG A 161 -7.34 16.19 1.61
CA ARG A 161 -7.58 15.11 2.56
C ARG A 161 -9.07 14.78 2.67
N GLY A 162 -9.94 15.79 2.77
CA GLY A 162 -11.40 15.62 2.79
C GLY A 162 -11.91 14.89 1.54
N ARG A 163 -11.45 15.30 0.35
CA ARG A 163 -11.76 14.61 -0.91
C ARG A 163 -11.31 13.15 -0.92
N ILE A 164 -10.08 12.88 -0.48
CA ILE A 164 -9.53 11.51 -0.40
C ILE A 164 -10.36 10.65 0.56
N ARG A 165 -10.67 11.16 1.76
CA ARG A 165 -11.50 10.45 2.74
C ARG A 165 -12.90 10.14 2.19
N SER A 166 -13.49 11.09 1.46
CA SER A 166 -14.79 10.89 0.79
C SER A 166 -14.70 9.83 -0.31
N ALA A 167 -13.73 9.95 -1.22
CA ALA A 167 -13.50 9.04 -2.34
C ALA A 167 -13.24 7.59 -1.88
N TRP A 168 -12.55 7.42 -0.75
CA TRP A 168 -12.25 6.11 -0.17
C TRP A 168 -13.26 5.66 0.88
N ASN A 169 -14.39 6.37 1.01
CA ASN A 169 -15.48 6.06 1.94
C ASN A 169 -15.00 5.85 3.39
N VAL A 170 -14.05 6.67 3.86
CA VAL A 170 -13.47 6.59 5.21
C VAL A 170 -14.32 7.43 6.17
N ASN A 171 -15.27 6.75 6.82
CA ASN A 171 -16.27 7.31 7.73
C ASN A 171 -16.80 6.22 8.69
N ASP A 172 -17.73 6.58 9.55
CA ASP A 172 -18.31 5.79 10.64
C ASP A 172 -19.57 4.98 10.25
N SER A 173 -19.97 4.97 8.98
CA SER A 173 -21.19 4.29 8.49
C SER A 173 -21.25 2.78 8.76
N LYS A 174 -20.12 2.17 9.15
CA LYS A 174 -19.97 0.74 9.40
C LYS A 174 -19.44 0.41 10.78
N ASP A 175 -19.50 1.36 11.71
CA ASP A 175 -18.94 1.20 13.05
C ASP A 175 -19.58 0.05 13.83
N ASN A 176 -20.89 -0.19 13.68
CA ASN A 176 -21.57 -1.27 14.40
C ASN A 176 -21.08 -2.65 13.95
N GLU A 177 -20.96 -2.86 12.64
CA GLU A 177 -20.46 -4.10 12.07
C GLU A 177 -18.96 -4.30 12.37
N ILE A 178 -18.17 -3.22 12.34
CA ILE A 178 -16.75 -3.25 12.74
C ILE A 178 -16.61 -3.62 14.22
N LYS A 179 -17.40 -3.00 15.11
CA LYS A 179 -17.42 -3.34 16.55
C LYS A 179 -17.73 -4.81 16.79
N ALA A 180 -18.78 -5.33 16.14
CA ALA A 180 -19.15 -6.74 16.27
C ALA A 180 -18.00 -7.66 15.85
N TRP A 181 -17.37 -7.35 14.71
CA TRP A 181 -16.22 -8.12 14.19
C TRP A 181 -14.97 -8.03 15.09
N LEU A 182 -14.70 -6.86 15.68
CA LEU A 182 -13.58 -6.67 16.62
C LEU A 182 -13.80 -7.44 17.92
N LEU A 183 -15.03 -7.45 18.45
CA LEU A 183 -15.40 -8.22 19.65
C LEU A 183 -15.22 -9.74 19.44
N GLU A 184 -15.61 -10.26 18.27
CA GLU A 184 -15.38 -11.66 17.89
C GLU A 184 -13.88 -12.01 17.90
N LYS A 185 -13.02 -11.04 17.59
CA LYS A 185 -11.56 -11.20 17.61
C LYS A 185 -10.91 -10.83 18.95
N HIS A 186 -11.71 -10.50 19.95
CA HIS A 186 -11.26 -10.03 21.26
C HIS A 186 -10.36 -8.78 21.21
N ILE A 187 -10.49 -7.97 20.15
CA ILE A 187 -9.72 -6.73 20.01
C ILE A 187 -10.44 -5.60 20.78
N PRO A 188 -9.75 -4.83 21.64
CA PRO A 188 -10.35 -3.72 22.35
C PRO A 188 -10.98 -2.69 21.40
N LEU A 189 -12.17 -2.21 21.78
CA LEU A 189 -12.95 -1.26 20.96
C LEU A 189 -12.51 0.19 21.14
N ALA A 190 -11.83 0.50 22.24
CA ALA A 190 -11.35 1.83 22.62
C ALA A 190 -10.21 1.71 23.64
N GLY A 191 -9.45 2.78 23.85
CA GLY A 191 -8.35 2.80 24.82
C GLY A 191 -7.50 4.08 24.75
N THR A 192 -6.33 4.05 25.37
CA THR A 192 -5.35 5.14 25.32
C THR A 192 -4.39 4.93 24.16
N ASN A 193 -3.67 3.81 24.13
CA ASN A 193 -2.56 3.57 23.22
C ASN A 193 -2.79 2.34 22.33
N LEU A 194 -2.84 2.53 21.01
CA LEU A 194 -2.87 1.44 20.03
C LEU A 194 -1.71 1.56 19.04
N LEU A 195 -1.02 0.44 18.81
CA LEU A 195 0.07 0.33 17.83
C LEU A 195 -0.36 -0.57 16.68
N VAL A 196 -0.23 -0.08 15.44
CA VAL A 196 -0.37 -0.89 14.23
C VAL A 196 1.01 -1.15 13.63
N LEU A 197 1.49 -2.39 13.75
CA LEU A 197 2.74 -2.88 13.16
C LEU A 197 2.48 -3.47 11.77
N TRP A 198 2.98 -2.81 10.74
CA TRP A 198 2.82 -3.20 9.35
C TRP A 198 3.94 -4.14 8.89
N SER A 199 3.54 -5.36 8.60
CA SER A 199 4.37 -6.38 7.99
C SER A 199 4.32 -6.33 6.47
N ARG A 200 5.47 -6.56 5.82
CA ARG A 200 5.63 -6.57 4.37
C ARG A 200 6.55 -7.70 3.93
N PHE A 201 6.19 -8.38 2.85
CA PHE A 201 7.01 -9.42 2.20
C PHE A 201 6.99 -9.32 0.67
N SER A 202 6.73 -8.11 0.13
CA SER A 202 6.58 -7.90 -1.31
C SER A 202 7.84 -8.27 -2.08
N GLY A 203 9.04 -8.03 -1.53
CA GLY A 203 10.30 -8.37 -2.20
C GLY A 203 10.44 -9.88 -2.38
N LYS A 204 10.15 -10.67 -1.34
CA LYS A 204 10.11 -12.14 -1.46
C LYS A 204 8.98 -12.64 -2.37
N LYS A 205 7.93 -11.86 -2.57
CA LYS A 205 6.84 -12.11 -3.53
C LYS A 205 7.16 -11.62 -4.96
N GLY A 206 8.37 -11.10 -5.21
CA GLY A 206 8.90 -10.79 -6.56
C GLY A 206 9.06 -9.31 -6.89
N ASP A 207 8.73 -8.44 -5.95
CA ASP A 207 8.96 -6.98 -6.05
C ASP A 207 10.46 -6.62 -5.91
N ILE A 208 10.83 -5.38 -6.23
CA ILE A 208 12.23 -4.91 -6.29
C ILE A 208 12.83 -4.53 -4.93
N HIS A 209 12.01 -4.41 -3.90
CA HIS A 209 12.43 -3.91 -2.58
C HIS A 209 12.44 -5.03 -1.53
N LEU A 210 13.39 -5.97 -1.67
CA LEU A 210 13.62 -7.07 -0.73
C LEU A 210 14.22 -6.60 0.60
N GLU A 211 14.92 -5.47 0.59
CA GLU A 211 15.42 -4.76 1.76
C GLU A 211 14.29 -4.31 2.70
N HIS A 212 13.15 -3.90 2.15
CA HIS A 212 12.00 -3.41 2.92
C HIS A 212 11.06 -4.53 3.39
N ASP A 213 11.47 -5.80 3.29
CA ASP A 213 10.70 -6.91 3.86
C ASP A 213 10.87 -6.94 5.39
N SER A 214 9.80 -7.28 6.11
CA SER A 214 9.80 -7.41 7.55
C SER A 214 10.53 -8.67 8.03
N SER A 215 11.03 -8.58 9.26
CA SER A 215 11.58 -9.73 9.99
C SER A 215 10.59 -10.17 11.06
N TYR A 216 10.19 -11.45 11.07
CA TYR A 216 9.38 -12.01 12.16
C TYR A 216 10.03 -11.79 13.53
N ALA A 217 11.36 -11.92 13.63
CA ALA A 217 12.09 -11.67 14.87
C ALA A 217 12.05 -10.18 15.26
N GLY A 218 12.19 -9.27 14.29
CA GLY A 218 12.08 -7.83 14.52
C GLY A 218 10.68 -7.42 14.98
N ILE A 219 9.63 -7.90 14.31
CA ILE A 219 8.23 -7.65 14.70
C ILE A 219 7.94 -8.24 16.08
N LYS A 220 8.39 -9.48 16.38
CA LYS A 220 8.24 -10.08 17.71
C LYS A 220 8.86 -9.20 18.80
N ARG A 221 10.09 -8.72 18.59
CA ARG A 221 10.79 -7.87 19.58
C ARG A 221 10.04 -6.56 19.81
N ILE A 222 9.63 -5.85 18.75
CA ILE A 222 8.86 -4.60 18.90
C ILE A 222 7.52 -4.86 19.60
N ALA A 223 6.79 -5.89 19.21
CA ALA A 223 5.49 -6.21 19.81
C ALA A 223 5.62 -6.59 21.29
N SER A 224 6.63 -7.39 21.64
CA SER A 224 6.88 -7.82 23.02
C SER A 224 7.21 -6.65 23.95
N GLU A 225 8.02 -5.69 23.50
CA GLU A 225 8.35 -4.50 24.28
C GLU A 225 7.19 -3.49 24.33
N ALA A 226 6.36 -3.41 23.28
CA ALA A 226 5.23 -2.49 23.24
C ALA A 226 4.02 -2.98 24.07
N ALA A 227 3.76 -4.28 24.09
CA ALA A 227 2.54 -4.86 24.66
C ALA A 227 2.27 -4.49 26.14
N PRO A 228 3.26 -4.39 27.05
CA PRO A 228 3.03 -3.95 28.43
C PRO A 228 2.55 -2.49 28.56
N HIS A 229 2.84 -1.64 27.56
CA HIS A 229 2.60 -0.19 27.60
C HIS A 229 1.42 0.26 26.73
N TYR A 230 0.86 -0.67 25.94
CA TYR A 230 -0.21 -0.42 24.99
C TYR A 230 -1.48 -1.16 25.40
N ASP A 231 -2.63 -0.61 25.01
CA ASP A 231 -3.92 -1.29 25.16
C ASP A 231 -4.07 -2.40 24.12
N ALA A 232 -3.56 -2.16 22.92
CA ALA A 232 -3.50 -3.14 21.84
C ALA A 232 -2.30 -2.92 20.90
N VAL A 233 -1.68 -4.02 20.46
CA VAL A 233 -0.69 -4.08 19.38
C VAL A 233 -1.25 -4.93 18.25
N ILE A 234 -1.58 -4.31 17.13
CA ILE A 234 -2.12 -4.96 15.93
C ILE A 234 -0.99 -5.24 14.95
N ILE A 235 -0.74 -6.50 14.63
CA ILE A 235 0.15 -6.89 13.51
C ILE A 235 -0.70 -6.98 12.24
N ALA A 236 -0.48 -6.07 11.29
CA ALA A 236 -1.20 -5.95 10.03
C ALA A 236 -0.29 -6.17 8.82
N GLY A 237 -0.85 -6.30 7.61
CA GLY A 237 -0.07 -6.45 6.38
C GLY A 237 0.05 -7.90 5.89
N ASP A 238 1.21 -8.27 5.34
CA ASP A 238 1.45 -9.59 4.75
C ASP A 238 1.67 -10.68 5.82
N LYS A 239 0.88 -11.77 5.81
CA LYS A 239 1.05 -12.88 6.78
C LYS A 239 2.35 -13.70 6.57
N GLY A 240 2.92 -13.62 5.37
CA GLY A 240 4.13 -14.32 4.99
C GLY A 240 4.25 -14.50 3.47
N TYR A 241 5.41 -15.01 3.04
CA TYR A 241 5.68 -15.34 1.63
C TYR A 241 5.68 -16.84 1.34
N LYS A 242 5.64 -17.69 2.40
CA LYS A 242 5.52 -19.14 2.26
C LYS A 242 4.30 -19.64 3.03
N ILE A 243 3.68 -20.71 2.53
CA ILE A 243 2.45 -21.28 3.10
C ILE A 243 2.71 -21.74 4.54
N GLU A 244 3.85 -22.40 4.81
CA GLU A 244 4.22 -22.86 6.14
C GLU A 244 4.44 -21.72 7.16
N ASN A 245 4.61 -20.49 6.70
CA ASN A 245 4.79 -19.33 7.56
C ASN A 245 3.49 -18.55 7.83
N ALA A 246 2.35 -18.96 7.26
CA ALA A 246 1.10 -18.22 7.35
C ALA A 246 0.60 -18.03 8.80
N GLY A 247 0.94 -18.95 9.72
CA GLY A 247 0.56 -18.87 11.14
C GLY A 247 1.57 -18.17 12.05
N LYS A 248 2.71 -17.67 11.53
CA LYS A 248 3.80 -17.17 12.39
C LYS A 248 3.43 -15.95 13.21
N TYR A 249 2.62 -15.03 12.68
CA TYR A 249 2.20 -13.87 13.46
C TYR A 249 1.17 -14.21 14.53
N SER A 250 0.32 -15.21 14.30
CA SER A 250 -0.53 -15.75 15.37
C SER A 250 0.33 -16.36 16.47
N GLN A 251 1.31 -17.21 16.13
CA GLN A 251 2.24 -17.78 17.12
C GLN A 251 3.02 -16.72 17.91
N ILE A 252 3.42 -15.62 17.25
CA ILE A 252 4.06 -14.48 17.93
C ILE A 252 3.09 -13.81 18.91
N ALA A 253 1.86 -13.52 18.47
CA ALA A 253 0.85 -12.89 19.30
C ALA A 253 0.49 -13.77 20.51
N ASP A 254 0.21 -15.05 20.27
CA ASP A 254 -0.14 -16.04 21.30
C ASP A 254 0.99 -16.16 22.34
N SER A 255 2.24 -16.30 21.90
CA SER A 255 3.40 -16.39 22.79
C SER A 255 3.59 -15.15 23.67
N ILE A 256 3.36 -13.95 23.15
CA ILE A 256 3.49 -12.71 23.94
C ILE A 256 2.32 -12.59 24.92
N ASN A 257 1.10 -12.90 24.48
CA ASN A 257 -0.08 -12.83 25.33
C ASN A 257 -0.03 -13.85 26.48
N GLU A 258 0.50 -15.06 26.23
CA GLU A 258 0.75 -16.09 27.24
C GLU A 258 1.76 -15.60 28.29
N GLU A 259 2.87 -15.01 27.85
CA GLU A 259 3.91 -14.44 28.73
C GLU A 259 3.35 -13.32 29.63
N LEU A 260 2.47 -12.48 29.10
CA LEU A 260 1.84 -11.38 29.84
C LEU A 260 0.63 -11.80 30.68
N GLY A 261 0.06 -12.99 30.45
CA GLY A 261 -1.20 -13.42 31.06
C GLY A 261 -2.41 -12.59 30.64
N THR A 262 -2.35 -11.84 29.53
CA THR A 262 -3.43 -10.97 29.05
C THR A 262 -3.37 -10.78 27.53
N LEU A 263 -4.52 -10.53 26.90
CA LEU A 263 -4.62 -10.30 25.45
C LEU A 263 -4.23 -8.86 25.11
N LYS A 264 -3.04 -8.69 24.54
CA LYS A 264 -2.48 -7.39 24.14
C LYS A 264 -2.05 -7.32 22.68
N VAL A 265 -1.60 -8.44 22.11
CA VAL A 265 -1.12 -8.53 20.73
C VAL A 265 -2.12 -9.29 19.87
N PHE A 266 -2.47 -8.73 18.71
CA PHE A 266 -3.50 -9.27 17.82
C PHE A 266 -2.97 -9.37 16.39
N ASN A 267 -3.24 -10.50 15.72
CA ASN A 267 -2.88 -10.71 14.33
C ASN A 267 -4.04 -10.37 13.38
N LEU A 268 -3.88 -9.30 12.60
CA LEU A 268 -4.76 -8.91 11.49
C LEU A 268 -4.04 -8.98 10.14
N THR A 269 -2.99 -9.79 10.00
CA THR A 269 -2.34 -9.95 8.69
C THR A 269 -3.25 -10.63 7.69
N GLU A 270 -3.38 -10.03 6.51
CA GLU A 270 -4.23 -10.48 5.40
C GLU A 270 -5.70 -10.78 5.75
N PHE A 271 -6.27 -10.18 6.81
CA PHE A 271 -7.67 -10.44 7.22
C PHE A 271 -8.70 -10.20 6.10
N TRP A 272 -8.38 -9.30 5.16
CA TRP A 272 -9.22 -9.02 3.98
C TRP A 272 -9.34 -10.19 2.99
N ASN A 273 -8.52 -11.23 3.15
CA ASN A 273 -8.64 -12.47 2.39
C ASN A 273 -9.68 -13.43 2.99
N ASP A 274 -10.15 -13.17 4.21
CA ASP A 274 -11.21 -13.97 4.82
C ASP A 274 -12.53 -13.77 4.05
N ARG A 275 -13.43 -14.74 4.19
CA ARG A 275 -14.72 -14.78 3.48
C ARG A 275 -15.88 -15.02 4.45
N THR A 276 -15.73 -14.56 5.69
CA THR A 276 -16.79 -14.65 6.69
C THR A 276 -17.87 -13.60 6.42
N ASP A 277 -19.13 -13.94 6.67
CA ASP A 277 -20.24 -13.01 6.49
C ASP A 277 -20.05 -11.74 7.33
N ALA A 278 -19.57 -11.90 8.56
CA ALA A 278 -19.24 -10.79 9.46
C ALA A 278 -18.25 -9.79 8.84
N LEU A 279 -17.24 -10.25 8.09
CA LEU A 279 -16.31 -9.36 7.39
C LEU A 279 -16.96 -8.69 6.17
N LEU A 280 -17.77 -9.43 5.42
CA LEU A 280 -18.39 -8.97 4.18
C LEU A 280 -19.46 -7.89 4.43
N LEU A 281 -20.16 -7.93 5.56
CA LEU A 281 -21.24 -6.97 5.91
C LEU A 281 -20.81 -5.50 5.91
N TRP A 282 -19.52 -5.24 6.17
CA TRP A 282 -18.94 -3.89 6.15
C TRP A 282 -17.87 -3.71 5.07
N GLY A 283 -17.73 -4.69 4.18
CA GLY A 283 -16.76 -4.65 3.09
C GLY A 283 -15.31 -4.77 3.57
N GLY A 284 -15.03 -5.41 4.70
CA GLY A 284 -13.68 -5.57 5.25
C GLY A 284 -12.71 -6.34 4.35
N ASN A 285 -13.23 -7.07 3.35
CA ASN A 285 -12.47 -7.71 2.28
C ASN A 285 -12.04 -6.75 1.15
N THR A 286 -12.46 -5.48 1.20
CA THR A 286 -12.09 -4.44 0.22
C THR A 286 -11.00 -3.54 0.78
N ARG A 287 -10.37 -2.72 -0.08
CA ARG A 287 -9.37 -1.75 0.36
C ARG A 287 -9.97 -0.68 1.27
N PHE A 288 -11.17 -0.20 0.96
CA PHE A 288 -11.83 0.84 1.74
C PHE A 288 -12.38 0.32 3.06
N GLY A 289 -12.82 -0.94 3.11
CA GLY A 289 -13.07 -1.62 4.38
C GLY A 289 -11.83 -1.60 5.27
N GLN A 290 -10.66 -1.99 4.75
CA GLN A 290 -9.41 -1.89 5.50
C GLN A 290 -9.15 -0.47 6.04
N PHE A 291 -9.47 0.58 5.29
CA PHE A 291 -9.31 1.95 5.80
C PHE A 291 -10.30 2.30 6.91
N LYS A 292 -11.55 1.84 6.83
CA LYS A 292 -12.58 2.07 7.87
C LYS A 292 -12.20 1.46 9.22
N ILE A 293 -11.58 0.27 9.27
CA ILE A 293 -11.15 -0.30 10.56
C ILE A 293 -10.02 0.51 11.22
N TYR A 294 -9.07 1.04 10.44
CA TYR A 294 -8.04 1.91 11.00
C TYR A 294 -8.59 3.29 11.38
N ASP A 295 -9.56 3.81 10.64
CA ASP A 295 -10.30 5.02 11.03
C ASP A 295 -11.08 4.82 12.34
N TYR A 296 -11.70 3.66 12.50
CA TYR A 296 -12.37 3.27 13.74
C TYR A 296 -11.38 3.33 14.92
N PHE A 297 -10.20 2.73 14.79
CA PHE A 297 -9.17 2.83 15.84
C PHE A 297 -8.74 4.28 16.08
N GLN A 298 -8.50 5.06 15.03
CA GLN A 298 -8.07 6.46 15.13
C GLN A 298 -9.06 7.33 15.90
N ARG A 299 -10.37 7.04 15.81
CA ARG A 299 -11.43 7.78 16.53
C ARG A 299 -11.67 7.31 17.96
N ASN A 300 -11.34 6.06 18.27
CA ASN A 300 -11.70 5.42 19.55
C ASN A 300 -10.49 5.21 20.49
N PHE A 301 -9.27 5.47 20.02
CA PHE A 301 -8.06 5.47 20.86
C PHE A 301 -7.44 6.86 20.89
N LEU A 302 -6.97 7.29 22.07
CA LEU A 302 -6.35 8.61 22.23
C LEU A 302 -5.08 8.75 21.37
N HIS A 303 -4.30 7.68 21.27
CA HIS A 303 -3.04 7.63 20.55
C HIS A 303 -2.96 6.37 19.70
N VAL A 304 -3.12 6.53 18.38
CA VAL A 304 -2.86 5.49 17.39
C VAL A 304 -1.55 5.79 16.68
N ARG A 305 -0.64 4.81 16.63
CA ARG A 305 0.63 4.89 15.90
C ARG A 305 0.71 3.79 14.86
N HIS A 306 1.09 4.15 13.63
CA HIS A 306 1.41 3.20 12.58
C HIS A 306 2.92 3.14 12.40
N LEU A 307 3.47 1.92 12.36
CA LEU A 307 4.89 1.67 12.17
C LEU A 307 5.11 0.48 11.23
N GLY A 308 6.01 0.61 10.27
CA GLY A 308 6.42 -0.49 9.40
C GLY A 308 7.50 -0.04 8.42
N PHE A 309 7.96 -0.91 7.52
CA PHE A 309 8.85 -0.46 6.43
C PHE A 309 8.09 0.33 5.37
N ARG A 310 8.81 1.18 4.62
CA ARG A 310 8.25 2.01 3.54
C ARG A 310 7.29 1.21 2.66
N SER A 311 6.04 1.65 2.58
CA SER A 311 5.01 0.97 1.77
C SER A 311 3.87 1.90 1.41
N GLY A 312 3.22 1.64 0.27
CA GLY A 312 2.04 2.41 -0.14
C GLY A 312 0.88 2.33 0.86
N ASN A 313 0.71 1.22 1.59
CA ASN A 313 -0.32 1.14 2.63
C ASN A 313 -0.09 2.23 3.71
N LEU A 314 1.15 2.45 4.13
CA LEU A 314 1.48 3.48 5.10
C LEU A 314 1.32 4.90 4.50
N GLU A 315 1.62 5.08 3.21
CA GLU A 315 1.33 6.34 2.50
C GLU A 315 -0.15 6.69 2.54
N ALA A 316 -1.02 5.68 2.31
CA ALA A 316 -2.48 5.87 2.40
C ALA A 316 -2.91 6.27 3.82
N MET A 317 -2.36 5.62 4.87
CA MET A 317 -2.67 5.96 6.26
C MET A 317 -2.29 7.41 6.59
N ALA A 318 -1.13 7.88 6.12
CA ALA A 318 -0.70 9.25 6.34
C ALA A 318 -1.62 10.26 5.62
N MET A 319 -1.97 10.01 4.35
CA MET A 319 -2.91 10.87 3.62
C MET A 319 -4.30 10.92 4.26
N LEU A 320 -4.73 9.86 4.96
CA LEU A 320 -5.98 9.85 5.72
C LEU A 320 -5.91 10.65 7.04
N GLY A 321 -4.71 11.11 7.43
CA GLY A 321 -4.47 11.95 8.60
C GLY A 321 -3.96 11.19 9.84
N TYR A 322 -3.42 9.98 9.68
CA TYR A 322 -2.95 9.16 10.80
C TYR A 322 -1.48 9.40 11.11
N ASN A 323 -1.08 9.13 12.36
CA ASN A 323 0.33 9.21 12.77
C ASN A 323 1.11 8.02 12.22
N VAL A 324 1.96 8.27 11.23
CA VAL A 324 2.73 7.24 10.55
C VAL A 324 4.23 7.50 10.71
N ARG A 325 4.97 6.44 11.04
CA ARG A 325 6.40 6.38 10.79
C ARG A 325 6.72 5.17 9.93
N TYR A 326 7.54 5.38 8.91
CA TYR A 326 8.08 4.29 8.12
C TYR A 326 9.57 4.12 8.38
N MET A 327 9.99 2.87 8.55
CA MET A 327 11.39 2.49 8.66
C MET A 327 12.02 2.40 7.28
N GLU A 328 13.24 2.89 7.19
CA GLU A 328 14.05 2.88 5.98
C GLU A 328 15.53 3.04 6.36
N GLU A 329 16.39 2.36 5.61
CA GLU A 329 17.83 2.44 5.78
C GLU A 329 18.48 3.61 5.01
N PRO A 330 19.68 4.09 5.42
CA PRO A 330 20.41 5.09 4.66
C PRO A 330 20.62 4.68 3.20
N HIS A 331 20.50 5.67 2.31
CA HIS A 331 20.71 5.51 0.87
C HIS A 331 19.77 4.49 0.20
N SER A 332 18.61 4.20 0.81
CA SER A 332 17.60 3.34 0.20
C SER A 332 17.18 3.90 -1.16
N GLU A 333 16.87 3.01 -2.09
CA GLU A 333 16.39 3.44 -3.39
C GLU A 333 14.96 3.99 -3.28
N GLY A 334 14.77 5.24 -3.72
CA GLY A 334 13.48 5.93 -3.63
C GLY A 334 13.22 6.62 -2.30
N GLY A 335 14.13 6.52 -1.32
CA GLY A 335 13.96 7.18 -0.02
C GLY A 335 13.89 8.71 -0.17
N THR A 336 14.82 9.28 -0.93
CA THR A 336 14.86 10.71 -1.29
C THR A 336 13.57 11.19 -1.97
N ARG A 337 12.87 10.31 -2.69
CA ARG A 337 11.57 10.68 -3.27
C ARG A 337 10.54 10.93 -2.17
N MET A 338 10.49 10.05 -1.17
CA MET A 338 9.52 10.19 -0.08
C MET A 338 9.86 11.30 0.90
N GLU A 339 11.12 11.77 0.94
CA GLU A 339 11.49 12.99 1.67
C GLU A 339 10.73 14.24 1.19
N SER A 340 10.13 14.21 -0.01
CA SER A 340 9.25 15.29 -0.47
C SER A 340 7.95 15.41 0.34
N TRP A 341 7.56 14.38 1.09
CA TRP A 341 6.36 14.39 1.94
C TRP A 341 6.66 14.78 3.38
N HIS A 342 7.93 14.80 3.77
CA HIS A 342 8.35 15.11 5.12
C HIS A 342 8.07 16.56 5.45
N GLU A 343 7.73 16.80 6.71
CA GLU A 343 7.69 18.15 7.26
C GLU A 343 9.08 18.79 7.18
N HIS A 344 9.11 20.03 6.69
CA HIS A 344 10.28 20.88 6.65
C HIS A 344 10.13 22.03 7.65
N GLU A 345 9.11 22.87 7.46
CA GLU A 345 8.84 24.04 8.29
C GLU A 345 7.33 24.23 8.49
N HIS A 346 6.92 24.46 9.73
CA HIS A 346 5.54 24.83 10.11
C HIS A 346 4.46 23.88 9.55
N GLY A 347 4.67 22.56 9.62
CA GLY A 347 3.71 21.58 9.11
C GLY A 347 3.61 21.50 7.58
N ARG A 348 4.58 22.07 6.83
CA ARG A 348 4.63 22.05 5.37
C ARG A 348 5.83 21.28 4.84
N THR A 349 5.71 20.76 3.64
CA THR A 349 6.81 20.15 2.89
C THR A 349 7.70 21.21 2.24
N LYS A 350 8.86 20.80 1.71
CA LYS A 350 9.72 21.65 0.86
C LYS A 350 9.03 22.18 -0.40
N LYS A 351 7.95 21.53 -0.84
CA LYS A 351 7.14 21.94 -2.00
C LYS A 351 5.91 22.74 -1.61
N SER A 352 5.87 23.22 -0.37
CA SER A 352 4.82 24.06 0.16
C SER A 352 3.46 23.37 0.33
N GLY A 353 3.26 22.09 0.02
CA GLY A 353 2.05 21.38 0.46
C GLY A 353 2.07 21.16 1.99
N LYS A 354 0.91 20.89 2.59
CA LYS A 354 0.85 20.44 3.99
C LYS A 354 1.56 19.09 4.11
N ALA A 355 2.36 18.88 5.14
CA ALA A 355 2.97 17.58 5.40
C ALA A 355 1.87 16.54 5.66
N THR A 356 2.01 15.35 5.07
CA THR A 356 1.01 14.28 5.23
C THR A 356 1.11 13.61 6.60
N GLY A 357 2.25 13.75 7.27
CA GLY A 357 2.61 12.97 8.46
C GLY A 357 3.32 11.65 8.14
N TYR A 358 3.65 11.40 6.86
CA TYR A 358 4.43 10.23 6.43
C TYR A 358 5.93 10.45 6.64
N GLU A 359 6.39 10.29 7.88
CA GLU A 359 7.77 10.62 8.26
C GLU A 359 8.66 9.38 8.37
N ARG A 360 9.94 9.56 8.03
CA ARG A 360 10.95 8.50 8.11
C ARG A 360 11.46 8.30 9.54
N LEU A 361 11.59 7.04 9.93
CA LEU A 361 12.39 6.58 11.06
C LEU A 361 13.62 5.85 10.50
N LEU A 362 14.78 6.50 10.57
CA LEU A 362 16.01 5.97 9.99
C LEU A 362 16.54 4.81 10.85
N VAL A 363 16.68 3.63 10.25
CA VAL A 363 17.34 2.46 10.87
C VAL A 363 18.65 2.19 10.15
N ALA A 364 19.69 1.75 10.84
CA ALA A 364 21.01 1.53 10.26
C ALA A 364 21.01 0.49 9.13
N GLU A 365 20.25 -0.59 9.31
CA GLU A 365 20.17 -1.68 8.34
C GLU A 365 18.77 -2.32 8.26
N PRO A 366 18.42 -2.96 7.12
CA PRO A 366 17.21 -3.77 6.98
C PRO A 366 17.11 -4.86 8.05
N PRO A 367 15.90 -5.31 8.45
CA PRO A 367 15.75 -6.23 9.57
C PRO A 367 15.92 -7.70 9.14
N THR A 368 16.01 -7.97 7.84
CA THR A 368 16.17 -9.33 7.30
C THR A 368 17.59 -9.57 6.83
N ARG A 369 18.08 -10.81 6.98
CA ARG A 369 19.40 -11.19 6.47
C ARG A 369 19.60 -10.89 4.98
N SER A 370 18.55 -11.15 4.19
CA SER A 370 18.58 -10.88 2.75
C SER A 370 18.63 -9.37 2.45
N GLY A 371 17.91 -8.55 3.22
CA GLY A 371 17.99 -7.09 3.10
C GLY A 371 19.36 -6.56 3.47
N LYS A 372 19.92 -6.99 4.62
CA LYS A 372 21.26 -6.60 5.08
C LYS A 372 22.34 -6.97 4.05
N TYR A 373 22.28 -8.20 3.53
CA TYR A 373 23.17 -8.65 2.46
C TYR A 373 23.07 -7.75 1.22
N LEU A 374 21.86 -7.48 0.72
CA LEU A 374 21.67 -6.65 -0.46
C LEU A 374 22.15 -5.22 -0.24
N GLN A 375 21.90 -4.63 0.92
CA GLN A 375 22.39 -3.29 1.26
C GLN A 375 23.92 -3.26 1.21
N ARG A 376 24.61 -4.22 1.86
CA ARG A 376 26.08 -4.30 1.84
C ARG A 376 26.62 -4.51 0.42
N GLN A 377 26.00 -5.37 -0.38
CA GLN A 377 26.42 -5.60 -1.76
C GLN A 377 26.23 -4.36 -2.64
N ARG A 378 25.15 -3.59 -2.47
CA ARG A 378 24.92 -2.34 -3.22
C ARG A 378 25.92 -1.25 -2.84
N ILE A 379 26.34 -1.21 -1.57
CA ILE A 379 27.40 -0.28 -1.10
C ILE A 379 28.76 -0.69 -1.67
N ALA A 380 29.09 -1.99 -1.63
CA ALA A 380 30.38 -2.50 -2.10
C ALA A 380 30.50 -2.49 -3.64
N HIS A 381 29.39 -2.66 -4.36
CA HIS A 381 29.34 -2.80 -5.82
C HIS A 381 28.25 -1.89 -6.43
N PRO A 382 28.45 -0.56 -6.40
CA PRO A 382 27.45 0.39 -6.90
C PRO A 382 27.18 0.25 -8.40
N ASP A 383 28.14 -0.25 -9.17
CA ASP A 383 28.05 -0.59 -10.59
C ASP A 383 27.04 -1.71 -10.88
N ARG A 384 26.80 -2.59 -9.89
CA ARG A 384 25.87 -3.74 -10.01
C ARG A 384 24.46 -3.44 -9.48
N LYS A 385 24.13 -2.17 -9.24
CA LYS A 385 22.86 -1.76 -8.62
C LYS A 385 21.64 -2.38 -9.29
N ASP A 386 21.60 -2.37 -10.62
CA ASP A 386 20.45 -2.90 -11.38
C ASP A 386 20.28 -4.41 -11.26
N GLU A 387 21.39 -5.16 -11.24
CA GLU A 387 21.38 -6.62 -10.97
C GLU A 387 20.87 -6.91 -9.55
N LEU A 388 21.28 -6.08 -8.59
CA LEU A 388 20.96 -6.23 -7.17
C LEU A 388 19.56 -5.71 -6.80
N ARG A 389 18.83 -5.06 -7.71
CA ARG A 389 17.43 -4.67 -7.51
C ARG A 389 16.51 -5.89 -7.45
N ARG A 390 16.77 -6.92 -8.25
CA ARG A 390 15.95 -8.13 -8.32
C ARG A 390 16.83 -9.36 -8.44
N PRO A 391 17.48 -9.75 -7.33
CA PRO A 391 18.35 -10.92 -7.38
C PRO A 391 17.54 -12.15 -7.82
N ASP A 392 18.12 -12.91 -8.75
CA ASP A 392 17.56 -14.16 -9.28
C ASP A 392 17.34 -15.21 -8.18
N TRP A 393 18.05 -15.13 -7.06
CA TRP A 393 17.85 -15.99 -5.89
C TRP A 393 16.68 -15.58 -4.98
N ALA A 394 16.00 -14.46 -5.23
CA ALA A 394 14.80 -14.08 -4.48
C ALA A 394 13.70 -15.14 -4.66
N PRO A 395 12.93 -15.50 -3.61
CA PRO A 395 12.03 -16.66 -3.65
C PRO A 395 11.06 -16.73 -4.84
N ALA A 396 10.46 -15.60 -5.23
CA ALA A 396 9.51 -15.55 -6.35
C ALA A 396 10.17 -15.51 -7.74
N LEU A 397 11.48 -15.25 -7.83
CA LEU A 397 12.24 -15.16 -9.08
C LEU A 397 13.19 -16.34 -9.27
N ARG A 398 13.29 -17.21 -8.25
CA ARG A 398 14.23 -18.31 -8.22
C ARG A 398 13.98 -19.32 -9.32
N VAL A 399 14.93 -19.39 -10.25
CA VAL A 399 15.05 -20.49 -11.21
C VAL A 399 15.86 -21.64 -10.58
N SER A 400 15.75 -22.86 -11.13
CA SER A 400 16.37 -24.06 -10.56
C SER A 400 17.89 -23.96 -10.39
N SER A 401 18.55 -23.16 -11.22
CA SER A 401 20.00 -22.90 -11.18
C SER A 401 20.42 -21.83 -10.16
N SER A 402 19.52 -20.94 -9.73
CA SER A 402 19.87 -19.83 -8.83
C SER A 402 19.95 -20.33 -7.38
N GLN A 403 21.15 -20.24 -6.80
CA GLN A 403 21.36 -20.53 -5.39
C GLN A 403 21.39 -19.24 -4.58
N LYS A 404 20.72 -19.27 -3.42
CA LYS A 404 20.84 -18.19 -2.45
C LYS A 404 22.29 -18.14 -1.95
N PRO A 405 22.96 -16.98 -1.99
CA PRO A 405 24.34 -16.87 -1.50
C PRO A 405 24.48 -17.46 -0.09
N ALA A 406 25.48 -18.32 0.10
CA ALA A 406 25.71 -19.03 1.36
C ALA A 406 25.91 -18.05 2.52
N ASP A 407 26.58 -16.94 2.26
CA ASP A 407 26.90 -15.88 3.20
C ASP A 407 25.65 -15.30 3.89
N ILE A 408 24.49 -15.29 3.23
CA ILE A 408 23.25 -14.78 3.83
C ILE A 408 22.81 -15.63 5.04
N SER A 409 23.24 -16.88 5.11
CA SER A 409 22.86 -17.81 6.20
C SER A 409 23.82 -17.78 7.38
N THR A 410 24.96 -17.09 7.26
CA THR A 410 26.00 -16.98 8.28
C THR A 410 25.54 -16.22 9.54
N SER A 411 26.35 -16.28 10.59
CA SER A 411 26.20 -15.47 11.82
C SER A 411 26.28 -13.97 11.57
N ASP A 412 26.91 -13.55 10.47
CA ASP A 412 27.25 -12.14 10.19
C ASP A 412 26.01 -11.29 9.88
N TYR A 413 24.88 -11.95 9.60
CA TYR A 413 23.58 -11.33 9.42
C TYR A 413 22.62 -11.76 10.52
N ILE A 414 22.54 -10.97 11.59
CA ILE A 414 21.58 -11.17 12.67
C ILE A 414 20.16 -10.89 12.14
N LYS A 415 19.17 -11.69 12.56
CA LYS A 415 17.76 -11.46 12.21
C LYS A 415 17.17 -10.41 13.15
N GLY A 416 16.42 -9.46 12.59
CA GLY A 416 15.84 -8.37 13.36
C GLY A 416 16.71 -7.12 13.34
N PHE A 417 16.39 -6.21 14.25
CA PHE A 417 17.01 -4.90 14.40
C PHE A 417 18.24 -4.99 15.31
N SER A 418 19.18 -4.06 15.12
CA SER A 418 20.25 -3.84 16.10
C SER A 418 19.69 -3.15 17.35
N ASP A 419 20.41 -3.18 18.47
CA ASP A 419 19.97 -2.47 19.68
C ASP A 419 19.91 -0.95 19.47
N ALA A 420 20.76 -0.41 18.59
CA ALA A 420 20.72 0.99 18.20
C ALA A 420 19.42 1.33 17.47
N ASP A 421 18.98 0.48 16.53
CA ASP A 421 17.72 0.66 15.82
C ASP A 421 16.52 0.50 16.75
N LEU A 422 16.56 -0.49 17.66
CA LEU A 422 15.51 -0.69 18.66
C LEU A 422 15.36 0.53 19.56
N ARG A 423 16.46 1.19 19.99
CA ARG A 423 16.38 2.45 20.74
C ARG A 423 15.63 3.54 19.97
N ILE A 424 15.91 3.72 18.67
CA ILE A 424 15.22 4.72 17.84
C ILE A 424 13.73 4.38 17.73
N ILE A 425 13.42 3.12 17.49
CA ILE A 425 12.04 2.63 17.39
C ILE A 425 11.29 2.84 18.72
N PHE A 426 11.89 2.44 19.84
CA PHE A 426 11.28 2.54 21.17
C PHE A 426 11.09 3.97 21.62
N ASN A 427 12.03 4.87 21.29
CA ASN A 427 11.86 6.30 21.52
C ASN A 427 10.64 6.86 20.78
N TYR A 428 10.45 6.51 19.50
CA TYR A 428 9.24 6.90 18.76
C TYR A 428 7.96 6.33 19.40
N LEU A 429 8.02 5.07 19.84
CA LEU A 429 6.90 4.41 20.51
C LEU A 429 6.69 4.87 21.96
N GLN A 430 7.54 5.77 22.48
CA GLN A 430 7.53 6.24 23.86
C GLN A 430 7.61 5.10 24.89
N LEU A 431 8.40 4.07 24.57
CA LEU A 431 8.66 2.95 25.47
C LEU A 431 9.87 3.25 26.36
N PRO A 432 9.90 2.74 27.60
CA PRO A 432 11.09 2.79 28.42
C PRO A 432 12.23 2.04 27.71
N VAL A 433 13.43 2.62 27.73
CA VAL A 433 14.63 1.99 27.18
C VAL A 433 15.27 1.18 28.29
N THR A 434 14.82 -0.07 28.47
CA THR A 434 15.52 -1.07 29.28
C THR A 434 16.46 -1.85 28.37
N LEU A 435 17.76 -1.57 28.46
CA LEU A 435 18.83 -2.27 27.74
C LEU A 435 19.59 -3.20 28.65
#